data_AF-A0A498C559-F1
#
_entry.id   AF-A0A498C559-F1
#
_cell.length_a   1.000
_cell.length_b   1.000
_cell.length_c   1.000
_cell.angle_alpha   90.00
_cell.angle_beta   90.00
_cell.angle_gamma   90.00
#
_symmetry.space_group_name_H-M   'P 1'
#
loop_
_entity.id
_entity.type
_entity.pdbx_description
1 polymer ?
#
loop_
_entity_poly.entity_id
_entity_poly.type
_entity_poly.pdbx_seq_one_letter_code
_entity_poly.pdbx_strand_id
1 'polypeptide(L)'
;MGHTLAPTGEPTYTPTPTQTVADLQAAVTFAKKIGGLLKGTAVERQALTTDESVDGWFFSETDTGRLYQRVSGSWVRLNAVARGTFNAATSGTGTATVTHGLGVTPSQVVATDRSGGTAVATRKIVVNAVNDTQIQFVVYNGGSAFASNPVQFDWVAYA
;
A
#
# COMPACT_ATOMS: atom_id res chain seq x y z
N MET A 1 -14.31 -34.38 25.01
CA MET A 1 -14.04 -33.02 25.52
C MET A 1 -14.38 -32.05 24.41
N GLY A 2 -14.87 -30.87 24.76
CA GLY A 2 -15.37 -29.91 23.80
C GLY A 2 -15.01 -28.50 24.21
N HIS A 3 -14.53 -27.74 23.24
CA HIS A 3 -14.56 -26.29 23.30
C HIS A 3 -15.88 -25.82 22.71
N THR A 4 -16.33 -24.64 23.13
CA THR A 4 -17.34 -23.88 22.39
C THR A 4 -16.65 -22.71 21.72
N LEU A 5 -17.16 -22.27 20.57
CA LEU A 5 -16.63 -21.11 19.87
C LEU A 5 -17.57 -19.92 20.12
N ALA A 6 -17.00 -18.81 20.57
CA ALA A 6 -17.70 -17.52 20.51
C ALA A 6 -17.97 -17.13 19.05
N PRO A 7 -18.87 -16.16 18.78
CA PRO A 7 -19.08 -15.63 17.43
C PRO A 7 -17.80 -15.13 16.73
N THR A 8 -16.79 -14.75 17.52
CA THR A 8 -15.46 -14.32 17.07
C THR A 8 -14.53 -15.48 16.70
N GLY A 9 -14.96 -16.72 16.90
CA GLY A 9 -14.12 -17.92 16.76
C GLY A 9 -13.17 -18.15 17.94
N GLU A 10 -13.32 -17.40 19.03
CA GLU A 10 -12.56 -17.60 20.27
C GLU A 10 -13.02 -18.89 20.97
N PRO A 11 -12.11 -19.85 21.22
CA PRO A 11 -12.45 -21.07 21.90
C PRO A 11 -12.55 -20.85 23.40
N THR A 12 -13.71 -21.16 23.97
CA THR A 12 -13.90 -21.29 25.41
C THR A 12 -13.72 -22.75 25.81
N TYR A 13 -12.69 -23.01 26.61
CA TYR A 13 -12.36 -24.36 27.08
C TYR A 13 -13.04 -24.67 28.40
N THR A 14 -13.68 -25.83 28.47
CA THR A 14 -14.19 -26.34 29.75
C THR A 14 -12.99 -26.82 30.59
N PRO A 15 -12.83 -26.36 31.84
CA PRO A 15 -11.70 -26.75 32.67
C PRO A 15 -11.86 -28.21 33.13
N THR A 16 -11.25 -29.12 32.38
CA THR A 16 -11.09 -30.54 32.74
C THR A 16 -9.60 -30.92 32.68
N PRO A 17 -9.14 -31.88 33.49
CA PRO A 17 -7.71 -32.21 33.65
C PRO A 17 -7.07 -32.89 32.43
N THR A 18 -7.80 -33.06 31.34
CA THR A 18 -7.29 -33.64 30.09
C THR A 18 -7.57 -32.62 28.98
N GLN A 19 -6.65 -32.42 28.04
CA GLN A 19 -6.86 -31.59 26.84
C GLN A 19 -6.89 -32.50 25.60
N THR A 20 -7.82 -32.30 24.67
CA THR A 20 -7.83 -33.09 23.41
C THR A 20 -6.96 -32.43 22.35
N VAL A 21 -6.56 -33.23 21.36
CA VAL A 21 -5.99 -32.73 20.09
C VAL A 21 -6.90 -31.67 19.45
N ALA A 22 -8.22 -31.84 19.53
CA ALA A 22 -9.18 -30.87 18.98
C ALA A 22 -9.13 -29.51 19.69
N ASP A 23 -8.98 -29.51 21.02
CA ASP A 23 -8.88 -28.27 21.82
C ASP A 23 -7.57 -27.51 21.51
N LEU A 24 -6.46 -28.25 21.39
CA LEU A 24 -5.17 -27.70 20.97
C LEU A 24 -5.23 -27.14 19.55
N GLN A 25 -5.90 -27.83 18.63
CA GLN A 25 -6.07 -27.36 17.26
C GLN A 25 -6.91 -26.07 17.21
N ALA A 26 -7.98 -25.97 18.00
CA ALA A 26 -8.78 -24.76 18.12
C ALA A 26 -7.97 -23.58 18.69
N ALA A 27 -7.08 -23.84 19.66
CA ALA A 27 -6.21 -22.83 20.26
C ALA A 27 -5.24 -22.28 19.21
N VAL A 28 -4.61 -23.18 18.46
CA VAL A 28 -3.66 -22.83 17.38
C VAL A 28 -4.37 -22.05 16.27
N THR A 29 -5.56 -22.48 15.86
CA THR A 29 -6.37 -21.77 14.86
C THR A 29 -6.73 -20.37 15.37
N PHE A 30 -7.18 -20.23 16.61
CA PHE A 30 -7.50 -18.90 17.16
C PHE A 30 -6.28 -18.02 17.39
N ALA A 31 -5.15 -18.56 17.82
CA ALA A 31 -3.90 -17.82 17.92
C ALA A 31 -3.46 -17.29 16.54
N LYS A 32 -3.64 -18.09 15.47
CA LYS A 32 -3.46 -17.62 14.09
C LYS A 32 -4.48 -16.54 13.72
N LYS A 33 -5.71 -16.61 14.25
CA LYS A 33 -6.76 -15.60 14.05
C LYS A 33 -6.43 -14.24 14.67
N ILE A 34 -5.94 -14.21 15.91
CA ILE A 34 -5.57 -12.96 16.60
C ILE A 34 -4.42 -12.23 15.89
N GLY A 35 -3.52 -12.96 15.23
CA GLY A 35 -2.41 -12.36 14.50
C GLY A 35 -2.84 -11.44 13.36
N GLY A 36 -4.08 -11.58 12.85
CA GLY A 36 -4.67 -10.69 11.84
C GLY A 36 -3.85 -10.53 10.56
N LEU A 37 -2.83 -11.37 10.35
CA LEU A 37 -1.89 -11.30 9.24
C LEU A 37 -1.62 -12.70 8.71
N LEU A 38 -2.08 -12.94 7.50
CA LEU A 38 -1.81 -14.12 6.70
C LEU A 38 -0.66 -13.83 5.72
N LYS A 39 0.02 -14.88 5.27
CA LYS A 39 1.12 -14.79 4.31
C LYS A 39 1.09 -16.00 3.37
N GLY A 40 1.26 -15.77 2.08
CA GLY A 40 1.27 -16.81 1.05
C GLY A 40 1.35 -16.20 -0.35
N THR A 41 1.12 -16.99 -1.39
CA THR A 41 1.06 -16.55 -2.79
C THR A 41 -0.32 -15.99 -3.15
N ALA A 42 -0.44 -15.36 -4.33
CA ALA A 42 -1.72 -14.90 -4.85
C ALA A 42 -2.73 -16.02 -5.07
N VAL A 43 -2.27 -17.24 -5.36
CA VAL A 43 -3.11 -18.44 -5.52
C VAL A 43 -3.65 -18.90 -4.18
N GLU A 44 -2.79 -18.98 -3.16
CA GLU A 44 -3.19 -19.38 -1.80
C GLU A 44 -4.20 -18.39 -1.21
N ARG A 45 -4.02 -17.08 -1.42
CA ARG A 45 -5.01 -16.08 -0.99
C ARG A 45 -6.39 -16.29 -1.60
N GLN A 46 -6.44 -16.66 -2.88
CA GLN A 46 -7.69 -16.90 -3.61
C GLN A 46 -8.36 -18.23 -3.20
N ALA A 47 -7.59 -19.18 -2.67
CA ALA A 47 -8.10 -20.45 -2.19
C ALA A 47 -8.67 -20.39 -0.76
N LEU A 48 -8.41 -19.31 -0.01
CA LEU A 48 -8.93 -19.14 1.35
C LEU A 48 -10.47 -19.10 1.35
N THR A 49 -11.06 -19.95 2.20
CA THR A 49 -12.49 -19.93 2.46
C THR A 49 -12.88 -18.77 3.39
N THR A 50 -14.18 -18.51 3.54
CA THR A 50 -14.70 -17.47 4.43
C THR A 50 -14.32 -17.71 5.90
N ASP A 51 -14.27 -18.97 6.34
CA ASP A 51 -13.93 -19.31 7.72
C ASP A 51 -12.42 -19.18 8.02
N GLU A 52 -11.61 -19.19 6.95
CA GLU A 52 -10.16 -19.01 6.99
C GLU A 52 -9.74 -17.56 6.74
N SER A 53 -10.68 -16.68 6.36
CA SER A 53 -10.42 -15.26 6.07
C SER A 53 -11.52 -14.35 6.61
N VAL A 54 -11.27 -13.77 7.78
CA VAL A 54 -12.20 -12.87 8.46
C VAL A 54 -11.96 -11.42 8.02
N ASP A 55 -13.04 -10.65 7.91
CA ASP A 55 -12.95 -9.20 7.67
C ASP A 55 -12.06 -8.50 8.71
N GLY A 56 -11.27 -7.53 8.24
CA GLY A 56 -10.28 -6.81 9.02
C GLY A 56 -8.87 -7.41 8.97
N TRP A 57 -8.72 -8.66 8.53
CA TRP A 57 -7.40 -9.29 8.42
C TRP A 57 -6.59 -8.79 7.24
N PHE A 58 -5.28 -8.89 7.37
CA PHE A 58 -4.30 -8.59 6.34
C PHE A 58 -3.78 -9.87 5.69
N PHE A 59 -3.42 -9.79 4.41
CA PHE A 59 -2.71 -10.84 3.69
C PHE A 59 -1.50 -10.24 2.96
N SER A 60 -0.33 -10.81 3.18
CA SER A 60 0.91 -10.47 2.46
C SER A 60 1.21 -11.50 1.38
N GLU A 61 1.13 -11.09 0.11
CA GLU A 61 1.51 -11.90 -1.04
C GLU A 61 3.06 -11.99 -1.15
N THR A 62 3.61 -13.20 -1.16
CA THR A 62 5.06 -13.45 -1.23
C THR A 62 5.62 -13.46 -2.65
N ASP A 63 4.76 -13.72 -3.63
CA ASP A 63 5.07 -13.77 -5.06
C ASP A 63 4.98 -12.39 -5.72
N THR A 64 4.03 -11.55 -5.29
CA THR A 64 3.83 -10.20 -5.85
C THR A 64 4.31 -9.07 -4.94
N GLY A 65 4.57 -9.36 -3.66
CA GLY A 65 4.88 -8.35 -2.64
C GLY A 65 3.71 -7.46 -2.23
N ARG A 66 2.47 -7.76 -2.66
CA ARG A 66 1.28 -6.94 -2.38
C ARG A 66 0.70 -7.23 -0.99
N LEU A 67 0.13 -6.20 -0.37
CA LEU A 67 -0.66 -6.32 0.85
C LEU A 67 -2.15 -6.16 0.52
N TYR A 68 -2.99 -6.94 1.20
CA TYR A 68 -4.45 -6.88 1.09
C TYR A 68 -5.06 -6.80 2.48
N GLN A 69 -6.24 -6.21 2.56
CA GLN A 69 -7.13 -6.29 3.72
C GLN A 69 -8.43 -6.99 3.31
N ARG A 70 -8.96 -7.88 4.15
CA ARG A 70 -10.28 -8.47 3.95
C ARG A 70 -11.35 -7.47 4.37
N VAL A 71 -12.25 -7.11 3.46
CA VAL A 71 -13.34 -6.16 3.70
C VAL A 71 -14.61 -6.70 3.04
N SER A 72 -15.67 -6.87 3.81
CA SER A 72 -16.98 -7.34 3.35
C SER A 72 -16.87 -8.63 2.53
N GLY A 73 -16.08 -9.59 3.00
CA GLY A 73 -15.88 -10.88 2.34
C GLY A 73 -15.01 -10.85 1.08
N SER A 74 -14.32 -9.73 0.81
CA SER A 74 -13.43 -9.58 -0.35
C SER A 74 -12.03 -9.16 0.06
N TRP A 75 -11.01 -9.61 -0.68
CA TRP A 75 -9.64 -9.12 -0.50
C TRP A 75 -9.45 -7.81 -1.28
N VAL A 76 -9.32 -6.70 -0.56
CA VAL A 76 -9.04 -5.38 -1.12
C VAL A 76 -7.54 -5.12 -1.05
N ARG A 77 -6.92 -4.79 -2.19
CA ARG A 77 -5.50 -4.44 -2.22
C ARG A 77 -5.26 -3.15 -1.44
N LEU A 78 -4.29 -3.17 -0.54
CA LEU A 78 -3.78 -1.97 0.10
C LEU A 78 -2.76 -1.33 -0.85
N ASN A 79 -3.15 -0.21 -1.43
CA ASN A 79 -2.26 0.56 -2.28
C ASN A 79 -1.23 1.27 -1.38
N ALA A 80 0.05 1.09 -1.68
CA ALA A 80 1.09 1.85 -1.01
C ALA A 80 1.07 3.29 -1.53
N VAL A 81 1.18 4.26 -0.63
CA VAL A 81 1.17 5.69 -0.99
C VAL A 81 2.48 6.32 -0.57
N ALA A 82 3.16 6.94 -1.53
CA ALA A 82 4.29 7.80 -1.26
C ALA A 82 3.89 9.25 -1.56
N ARG A 83 4.39 10.18 -0.75
CA ARG A 83 4.14 11.61 -0.95
C ARG A 83 5.38 12.40 -0.57
N GLY A 84 5.52 13.58 -1.15
CA GLY A 84 6.58 14.49 -0.79
C GLY A 84 6.43 15.84 -1.45
N THR A 85 7.41 16.70 -1.19
CA THR A 85 7.55 18.00 -1.84
C THR A 85 8.89 18.01 -2.58
N PHE A 86 8.87 18.39 -3.85
CA PHE A 86 10.09 18.76 -4.57
C PHE A 86 10.35 20.25 -4.35
N ASN A 87 11.59 20.60 -3.98
CA ASN A 87 12.01 21.99 -3.78
C ASN A 87 13.47 22.14 -4.22
N ALA A 88 13.67 22.33 -5.52
CA ALA A 88 14.99 22.49 -6.11
C ALA A 88 14.86 23.13 -7.51
N ALA A 89 16.00 23.40 -8.14
CA ALA A 89 16.02 23.76 -9.55
C ALA A 89 15.72 22.54 -10.43
N THR A 90 14.99 22.76 -11.51
CA THR A 90 14.88 21.79 -12.61
C THR A 90 16.21 21.65 -13.35
N SER A 91 16.39 20.54 -14.07
CA SER A 91 17.54 20.35 -14.97
C SER A 91 17.51 21.33 -16.17
N GLY A 92 18.54 21.30 -17.00
CA GLY A 92 18.59 22.01 -18.29
C GLY A 92 17.49 21.60 -19.29
N THR A 93 16.75 20.52 -19.02
CA THR A 93 15.60 20.06 -19.82
C THR A 93 14.25 20.31 -19.11
N GLY A 94 14.23 21.08 -18.01
CA GLY A 94 13.02 21.33 -17.22
C GLY A 94 12.59 20.15 -16.36
N THR A 95 13.49 19.19 -16.12
CA THR A 95 13.17 17.95 -15.41
C THR A 95 13.34 18.11 -13.90
N ALA A 96 12.39 17.55 -13.13
CA ALA A 96 12.51 17.32 -11.69
C ALA A 96 12.36 15.82 -11.39
N THR A 97 13.32 15.22 -10.69
CA THR A 97 13.30 13.79 -10.35
C THR A 97 13.16 13.61 -8.84
N VAL A 98 12.27 12.71 -8.43
CA VAL A 98 12.10 12.32 -7.02
C VAL A 98 12.28 10.82 -6.86
N THR A 99 12.92 10.41 -5.77
CA THR A 99 12.94 9.02 -5.31
C THR A 99 11.75 8.81 -4.39
N HIS A 100 10.83 7.90 -4.73
CA HIS A 100 9.54 7.78 -4.02
C HIS A 100 9.49 6.65 -2.99
N GLY A 101 10.40 5.66 -3.07
CA GLY A 101 10.52 4.61 -2.04
C GLY A 101 9.38 3.60 -1.97
N LEU A 102 8.59 3.44 -3.04
CA LEU A 102 7.49 2.45 -3.07
C LEU A 102 7.99 1.03 -3.35
N GLY A 103 9.19 0.88 -3.94
CA GLY A 103 9.75 -0.43 -4.32
C GLY A 103 9.00 -1.14 -5.46
N VAL A 104 8.00 -0.47 -6.05
CA VAL A 104 7.19 -0.92 -7.19
C VAL A 104 6.82 0.30 -8.02
N THR A 105 6.58 0.11 -9.32
CA THR A 105 6.17 1.20 -10.23
C THR A 105 4.78 1.73 -9.85
N PRO A 106 4.63 3.02 -9.51
CA PRO A 106 3.32 3.63 -9.28
C PRO A 106 2.34 3.41 -10.43
N SER A 107 1.10 3.08 -10.09
CA SER A 107 -0.03 3.02 -11.03
C SER A 107 -0.66 4.40 -11.29
N GLN A 108 -0.51 5.33 -10.36
CA GLN A 108 -0.97 6.71 -10.50
C GLN A 108 0.00 7.68 -9.80
N VAL A 109 0.26 8.81 -10.45
CA VAL A 109 1.05 9.91 -9.90
C VAL A 109 0.32 11.22 -10.13
N VAL A 110 0.25 12.05 -9.09
CA VAL A 110 -0.31 13.40 -9.14
C VAL A 110 0.73 14.38 -8.62
N ALA A 111 0.89 15.52 -9.30
CA ALA A 111 1.69 16.64 -8.82
C ALA A 111 0.84 17.89 -8.76
N THR A 112 1.00 18.66 -7.68
CA THR A 112 0.31 19.94 -7.48
C THR A 112 1.35 21.01 -7.29
N ASP A 113 1.34 22.00 -8.17
CA ASP A 113 2.26 23.13 -8.09
C ASP A 113 2.05 23.88 -6.78
N ARG A 114 3.14 24.17 -6.05
CA ARG A 114 3.12 25.15 -4.98
C ARG A 114 3.60 26.45 -5.60
N SER A 115 2.69 27.41 -5.75
CA SER A 115 3.00 28.77 -6.20
C SER A 115 4.06 29.43 -5.30
N GLY A 116 5.33 29.22 -5.61
CA GLY A 116 6.48 29.95 -5.07
C GLY A 116 7.23 30.65 -6.21
N GLY A 117 7.41 31.96 -6.09
CA GLY A 117 8.18 32.80 -7.04
C GLY A 117 7.35 33.58 -8.07
N THR A 118 7.98 34.53 -8.76
CA THR A 118 7.37 35.64 -9.53
C THR A 118 6.75 35.29 -10.90
N ALA A 119 6.77 34.02 -11.32
CA ALA A 119 6.32 33.58 -12.64
C ALA A 119 5.35 32.39 -12.53
N VAL A 120 4.09 32.68 -12.19
CA VAL A 120 3.13 31.66 -11.70
C VAL A 120 2.01 31.33 -12.68
N ALA A 121 1.64 32.25 -13.59
CA ALA A 121 0.33 32.18 -14.25
C ALA A 121 0.13 30.99 -15.21
N THR A 122 1.20 30.34 -15.69
CA THR A 122 1.12 29.29 -16.73
C THR A 122 1.95 28.04 -16.44
N ARG A 123 2.29 27.79 -15.16
CA ARG A 123 3.10 26.62 -14.80
C ARG A 123 2.28 25.34 -14.91
N LYS A 124 2.84 24.32 -15.57
CA LYS A 124 2.25 22.99 -15.73
C LYS A 124 3.30 21.95 -15.38
N ILE A 125 2.93 20.98 -14.53
CA ILE A 125 3.81 19.88 -14.14
C ILE A 125 3.24 18.61 -14.79
N VAL A 126 4.08 17.88 -15.51
CA VAL A 126 3.70 16.65 -16.21
C VAL A 126 4.59 15.51 -15.73
N VAL A 127 3.98 14.36 -15.49
CA VAL A 127 4.71 13.12 -15.25
C VAL A 127 5.26 12.64 -16.59
N ASN A 128 6.59 12.56 -16.71
CA ASN A 128 7.27 12.16 -17.94
C ASN A 128 7.64 10.67 -17.95
N ALA A 129 8.14 10.17 -16.82
CA ALA A 129 8.50 8.77 -16.67
C ALA A 129 8.34 8.33 -15.22
N VAL A 130 8.04 7.05 -15.03
CA VAL A 130 7.84 6.42 -13.72
C VAL A 130 8.45 5.03 -13.78
N ASN A 131 9.25 4.68 -12.77
CA ASN A 131 9.74 3.31 -12.55
C ASN A 131 9.52 2.91 -11.07
N ASP A 132 10.15 1.83 -10.64
CA ASP A 132 9.99 1.26 -9.29
C ASP A 132 10.65 2.08 -8.17
N THR A 133 11.51 3.03 -8.54
CA THR A 133 12.36 3.79 -7.62
C THR A 133 12.12 5.29 -7.71
N GLN A 134 11.90 5.80 -8.92
CA GLN A 134 11.89 7.21 -9.25
C GLN A 134 10.69 7.62 -10.10
N ILE A 135 10.27 8.86 -9.89
CA ILE A 135 9.33 9.58 -10.74
C ILE A 135 10.06 10.78 -11.34
N GLN A 136 9.92 10.93 -12.65
CA GLN A 136 10.43 12.06 -13.39
C GLN A 136 9.27 12.96 -13.81
N PHE A 137 9.35 14.23 -13.43
CA PHE A 137 8.45 15.28 -13.87
C PHE A 137 9.15 16.19 -14.88
N VAL A 138 8.38 16.79 -15.77
CA VAL A 138 8.81 17.95 -16.55
C VAL A 138 7.93 19.13 -16.16
N VAL A 139 8.56 20.22 -15.76
CA VAL A 139 7.88 21.48 -15.44
C VAL A 139 7.93 22.36 -16.66
N TYR A 140 6.77 22.90 -17.04
CA TYR A 140 6.61 23.86 -18.12
C TYR A 140 6.18 25.21 -17.54
N ASN A 141 6.56 26.28 -18.21
CA ASN A 141 6.03 27.62 -18.00
C ASN A 141 5.77 28.28 -19.37
N GLY A 142 4.52 28.67 -19.62
CA GLY A 142 4.14 29.26 -20.92
C GLY A 142 4.28 28.30 -22.10
N GLY A 143 4.14 26.99 -21.86
CA GLY A 143 4.26 25.95 -22.89
C GLY A 143 5.69 25.45 -23.16
N SER A 144 6.72 26.13 -22.63
CA SER A 144 8.12 25.72 -22.76
C SER A 144 8.63 25.06 -21.50
N ALA A 145 9.59 24.14 -21.63
CA ALA A 145 10.25 23.52 -20.48
C ALA A 145 10.90 24.59 -19.60
N PHE A 146 10.57 24.60 -18.32
CA PHE A 146 11.05 25.58 -17.35
C PHE A 146 12.39 25.11 -16.80
N ALA A 147 13.43 25.17 -17.64
CA ALA A 147 14.76 24.65 -17.38
C ALA A 147 15.58 25.50 -16.41
N SER A 148 16.41 24.87 -15.57
CA SER A 148 17.37 25.51 -14.66
C SER A 148 16.75 26.56 -13.72
N ASN A 149 15.46 26.42 -13.41
CA ASN A 149 14.74 27.37 -12.55
C ASN A 149 14.27 26.69 -11.27
N PRO A 150 14.29 27.41 -10.12
CA PRO A 150 13.75 26.89 -8.88
C PRO A 150 12.24 26.66 -9.01
N VAL A 151 11.79 25.49 -8.60
CA VAL A 151 10.38 25.09 -8.57
C VAL A 151 10.06 24.43 -7.24
N GLN A 152 8.80 24.57 -6.83
CA GLN A 152 8.29 23.87 -5.66
C GLN A 152 6.95 23.25 -6.01
N PHE A 153 6.78 21.96 -5.74
CA PHE A 153 5.51 21.28 -5.92
C PHE A 153 5.37 20.08 -5.00
N ASP A 154 4.13 19.76 -4.64
CA ASP A 154 3.81 18.54 -3.94
C ASP A 154 3.54 17.41 -4.93
N TRP A 155 3.86 16.19 -4.55
CA TRP A 155 3.57 15.00 -5.32
C TRP A 155 3.01 13.89 -4.43
N VAL A 156 2.15 13.08 -5.03
CA VAL A 156 1.60 11.85 -4.43
C VAL A 156 1.64 10.76 -5.48
N ALA A 157 2.09 9.58 -5.10
CA ALA A 157 2.18 8.38 -5.92
C ALA A 157 1.46 7.21 -5.25
N TYR A 158 0.70 6.47 -6.03
CA TYR A 158 -0.08 5.31 -5.60
C TYR A 158 0.43 4.07 -6.33
N ALA A 159 0.73 3.01 -5.59
CA ALA A 159 1.14 1.69 -6.11
C ALA A 159 -0.02 0.71 -6.20
#